data_AF-A0A1I5H6H2-F1
#
_entry.id   AF-A0A1I5H6H2-F1
#
_cell.length_a   1.000
_cell.length_b   1.000
_cell.length_c   1.000
_cell.angle_alpha   90.00
_cell.angle_beta   90.00
_cell.angle_gamma   90.00
#
_symmetry.space_group_name_H-M   'P 1'
#
loop_
_entity.id
_entity.type
_entity.pdbx_description
1 polymer ?
#
loop_
_entity_poly.entity_id
_entity_poly.type
_entity_poly.pdbx_seq_one_letter_code
_entity_poly.pdbx_strand_id
1 'polypeptide(L)'
;MLLCSTLSNDGLIINQSQLKTIPYGKYTSDYNGCGWIATYNVMKLLGEKVEVEEVLQYLNKYTILDGRFGTNPFGIKKYFEEQNYDFRYAFLSRRLQAKKNAVGIILYTDFNNIHYVAFRREDRKFHFYNDIYGKEDDIRTLDEFLEGKKIPLWYLIIE
;
A
#
# COMPACT_ATOMS: atom_id res chain seq x y z
N MET A 1 10.60 15.56 5.65
CA MET A 1 9.94 15.34 6.96
C MET A 1 8.45 15.22 6.71
N LEU A 2 7.81 14.16 7.20
CA LEU A 2 6.36 13.96 7.06
C LEU A 2 5.62 14.94 7.98
N LEU A 3 4.52 15.51 7.50
CA LEU A 3 3.68 16.40 8.30
C LEU A 3 2.71 15.59 9.16
N CYS A 4 2.26 16.14 10.29
CA CYS A 4 1.32 15.46 11.20
C CYS A 4 -0.01 15.11 10.51
N SER A 5 -0.45 15.92 9.53
CA SER A 5 -1.65 15.67 8.71
C SER A 5 -1.50 14.54 7.69
N THR A 6 -0.31 13.94 7.60
CA THR A 6 0.00 12.84 6.68
C THR A 6 -0.11 11.46 7.32
N LEU A 7 0.00 11.41 8.65
CA LEU A 7 0.12 10.18 9.42
C LEU A 7 -1.16 9.90 10.23
N SER A 8 -1.44 8.62 10.45
CA SER A 8 -2.36 8.17 11.51
C SER A 8 -1.70 8.33 12.89
N ASN A 9 -2.46 8.11 13.96
CA ASN A 9 -1.93 8.13 15.32
C ASN A 9 -0.84 7.07 15.55
N ASP A 10 -0.93 5.94 14.84
CA ASP A 10 0.06 4.84 14.88
C ASP A 10 1.27 5.07 13.95
N GLY A 11 1.33 6.23 13.28
CA GLY A 11 2.42 6.58 12.37
C GLY A 11 2.34 5.91 10.99
N LEU A 12 1.16 5.44 10.58
CA LEU A 12 0.93 4.95 9.21
C LEU A 12 0.68 6.14 8.27
N ILE A 13 1.20 6.10 7.06
CA ILE A 13 0.96 7.15 6.05
C ILE A 13 -0.44 6.95 5.48
N ILE A 14 -1.37 7.84 5.80
CA ILE A 14 -2.78 7.76 5.36
C ILE A 14 -3.16 8.83 4.34
N ASN A 15 -2.31 9.84 4.12
CA ASN A 15 -2.61 10.96 3.22
C ASN A 15 -1.48 11.24 2.23
N GLN A 16 -1.42 10.44 1.17
CA GLN A 16 -0.45 10.60 0.08
C GLN A 16 -0.51 11.98 -0.59
N SER A 17 -1.68 12.62 -0.69
CA SER A 17 -1.83 13.93 -1.37
C SER A 17 -0.96 15.04 -0.78
N GLN A 18 -0.47 14.88 0.44
CA GLN A 18 0.38 15.83 1.14
C GLN A 18 1.88 15.62 0.84
N LEU A 19 2.26 14.53 0.17
CA LEU A 19 3.67 14.17 -0.08
C LEU A 19 4.27 14.85 -1.33
N LYS A 20 3.98 16.14 -1.50
CA LYS A 20 4.35 16.95 -2.67
C LYS A 20 5.83 17.29 -2.77
N THR A 21 6.60 17.02 -1.72
CA THR A 21 8.04 17.35 -1.64
C THR A 21 8.93 16.12 -1.55
N ILE A 22 8.35 14.91 -1.45
CA ILE A 22 9.10 13.65 -1.38
C ILE A 22 9.28 13.10 -2.80
N PRO A 23 10.50 13.12 -3.38
CA PRO A 23 10.73 12.65 -4.73
C PRO A 23 10.56 11.12 -4.85
N TYR A 24 10.04 10.68 -5.98
CA TYR A 24 9.94 9.28 -6.36
C TYR A 24 10.00 9.14 -7.89
N GLY A 25 11.16 8.73 -8.39
CA GLY A 25 11.56 8.88 -9.78
C GLY A 25 11.73 10.36 -10.17
N LYS A 26 11.17 10.75 -11.31
CA LYS A 26 11.11 12.16 -11.78
C LYS A 26 9.93 12.96 -11.22
N TYR A 27 9.07 12.31 -10.43
CA TYR A 27 7.86 12.89 -9.87
C TYR A 27 7.92 12.95 -8.34
N THR A 28 6.86 13.46 -7.72
CA THR A 28 6.68 13.52 -6.27
C THR A 28 5.71 12.43 -5.80
N SER A 29 5.85 12.01 -4.55
CA SER A 29 5.13 10.86 -4.01
C SER A 29 3.62 11.06 -3.90
N ASP A 30 3.13 12.31 -3.92
CA ASP A 30 1.69 12.57 -4.05
C ASP A 30 1.13 12.06 -5.38
N TYR A 31 1.91 12.13 -6.46
CA TYR A 31 1.54 11.65 -7.79
C TYR A 31 1.65 10.12 -7.91
N ASN A 32 2.74 9.51 -7.44
CA ASN A 32 3.09 8.14 -7.80
C ASN A 32 3.63 7.26 -6.65
N GLY A 33 3.54 7.74 -5.41
CA GLY A 33 4.16 7.11 -4.24
C GLY A 33 3.36 5.96 -3.61
N CYS A 34 2.13 5.69 -4.08
CA CYS A 34 1.22 4.72 -3.45
C CYS A 34 1.86 3.35 -3.17
N GLY A 35 2.74 2.86 -4.05
CA GLY A 35 3.41 1.57 -3.87
C GLY A 35 4.38 1.53 -2.68
N TRP A 36 5.26 2.54 -2.53
CA TRP A 36 6.19 2.58 -1.40
C TRP A 36 5.47 2.91 -0.09
N ILE A 37 4.43 3.76 -0.15
CA ILE A 37 3.57 4.09 0.99
C ILE A 37 2.87 2.84 1.52
N ALA A 38 2.25 2.05 0.63
CA ALA A 38 1.61 0.80 1.02
C ALA A 38 2.61 -0.20 1.61
N THR A 39 3.82 -0.27 1.06
CA THR A 39 4.89 -1.14 1.57
C THR A 39 5.33 -0.72 2.97
N TYR A 40 5.57 0.57 3.19
CA TYR A 40 5.89 1.13 4.50
C TYR A 40 4.79 0.83 5.53
N ASN A 41 3.53 1.06 5.17
CA ASN A 41 2.40 0.79 6.06
C ASN A 41 2.30 -0.69 6.43
N VAL A 42 2.53 -1.61 5.49
CA VAL A 42 2.53 -3.05 5.80
C VAL A 42 3.63 -3.40 6.79
N MET A 43 4.87 -2.92 6.58
CA MET A 43 5.97 -3.16 7.53
C MET A 43 5.63 -2.63 8.94
N LYS A 44 5.06 -1.43 9.02
CA LYS A 44 4.58 -0.86 10.29
C LYS A 44 3.48 -1.70 10.94
N LEU A 45 2.52 -2.21 10.17
CA LEU A 45 1.45 -3.09 10.67
C LEU A 45 1.98 -4.44 11.16
N LEU A 46 3.10 -4.91 10.62
CA LEU A 46 3.82 -6.11 11.10
C LEU A 46 4.62 -5.84 12.39
N GLY A 47 4.66 -4.59 12.85
CA GLY A 47 5.39 -4.18 14.06
C GLY A 47 6.85 -3.83 13.83
N GLU A 48 7.28 -3.74 12.56
CA GLU A 48 8.67 -3.45 12.22
C GLU A 48 9.01 -1.99 12.48
N LYS A 49 10.27 -1.77 12.91
CA LYS A 49 10.86 -0.44 13.05
C LYS A 49 11.52 -0.05 11.73
N VAL A 50 10.68 0.34 10.77
CA VAL A 50 11.13 0.76 9.44
C VAL A 50 11.11 2.29 9.32
N GLU A 51 12.15 2.83 8.69
CA GLU A 51 12.23 4.25 8.33
C GLU A 51 11.67 4.48 6.92
N VAL A 52 11.02 5.61 6.69
CA VAL A 52 10.43 5.94 5.38
C VAL A 52 11.46 5.98 4.28
N GLU A 53 12.62 6.56 4.56
CA GLU A 53 13.72 6.70 3.61
C GLU A 53 14.24 5.34 3.12
N GLU A 54 14.21 4.30 3.95
CA GLU A 54 14.66 2.96 3.59
C GLU A 54 13.77 2.36 2.50
N VAL A 55 12.46 2.29 2.77
CA VAL A 55 11.45 1.74 1.84
C VAL A 55 11.42 2.56 0.54
N LEU A 56 11.45 3.88 0.67
CA LEU A 56 11.44 4.81 -0.44
C LEU A 56 12.65 4.59 -1.35
N GLN A 57 13.87 4.62 -0.80
CA GLN A 57 15.10 4.46 -1.58
C GLN A 57 15.20 3.09 -2.23
N TYR A 58 14.73 2.04 -1.54
CA TYR A 58 14.68 0.70 -2.09
C TYR A 58 13.78 0.65 -3.32
N LEU A 59 12.53 1.08 -3.17
CA LEU A 59 11.52 0.95 -4.23
C LEU A 59 11.67 1.97 -5.35
N ASN A 60 12.40 3.07 -5.13
CA ASN A 60 12.69 4.07 -6.15
C ASN A 60 13.39 3.46 -7.38
N LYS A 61 14.22 2.43 -7.16
CA LYS A 61 14.90 1.66 -8.21
C LYS A 61 13.94 0.81 -9.07
N TYR A 62 12.75 0.56 -8.56
CA TYR A 62 11.70 -0.24 -9.20
C TYR A 62 10.53 0.62 -9.69
N THR A 63 10.76 1.91 -9.89
CA THR A 63 9.80 2.80 -10.56
C THR A 63 9.66 2.44 -12.04
N ILE A 64 8.46 2.58 -12.60
CA ILE A 64 8.21 2.30 -14.03
C ILE A 64 8.26 3.61 -14.82
N LEU A 65 9.07 3.66 -15.87
CA LEU A 65 9.33 4.86 -16.68
C LEU A 65 9.66 6.08 -15.81
N ASP A 66 10.68 5.95 -14.95
CA ASP A 66 11.10 6.95 -13.97
C ASP A 66 9.95 7.46 -13.08
N GLY A 67 8.99 6.59 -12.77
CA GLY A 67 7.89 6.87 -11.86
C GLY A 67 6.59 7.31 -12.54
N ARG A 68 6.55 7.43 -13.87
CA ARG A 68 5.30 7.81 -14.59
C ARG A 68 4.14 6.84 -14.32
N PHE A 69 4.44 5.56 -14.11
CA PHE A 69 3.44 4.54 -13.77
C PHE A 69 3.61 4.01 -12.33
N GLY A 70 4.24 4.80 -11.45
CA GLY A 70 4.45 4.43 -10.05
C GLY A 70 5.42 3.27 -9.87
N THR A 71 5.10 2.39 -8.93
CA THR A 71 5.97 1.30 -8.48
C THR A 71 5.64 0.00 -9.20
N ASN A 72 6.67 -0.71 -9.67
CA ASN A 72 6.52 -2.06 -10.20
C ASN A 72 6.19 -3.06 -9.08
N PRO A 73 5.13 -3.89 -9.18
CA PRO A 73 4.83 -4.92 -8.20
C PRO A 73 6.01 -5.85 -7.92
N PHE A 74 6.88 -6.10 -8.91
CA PHE A 74 8.10 -6.88 -8.73
C PHE A 74 9.04 -6.31 -7.66
N GLY A 75 9.18 -4.98 -7.59
CA GLY A 75 10.01 -4.33 -6.58
C GLY A 75 9.47 -4.53 -5.16
N ILE A 76 8.15 -4.43 -5.00
CA ILE A 76 7.47 -4.65 -3.71
C ILE A 76 7.67 -6.10 -3.25
N LYS A 77 7.52 -7.06 -4.17
CA LYS A 77 7.76 -8.49 -3.89
C LYS A 77 9.18 -8.71 -3.40
N LYS A 78 10.15 -8.23 -4.18
CA LYS A 78 11.57 -8.39 -3.89
C LYS A 78 11.95 -7.72 -2.57
N TYR A 79 11.36 -6.58 -2.23
CA TYR A 79 11.53 -5.96 -0.92
C TYR A 79 11.12 -6.91 0.21
N PHE A 80 9.90 -7.47 0.18
CA PHE A 80 9.46 -8.40 1.23
C PHE A 80 10.28 -9.70 1.27
N GLU A 81 10.68 -10.25 0.12
CA GLU A 81 11.59 -11.41 0.05
C GLU A 81 12.92 -11.11 0.76
N GLU A 82 13.53 -9.95 0.49
CA GLU A 82 14.80 -9.54 1.11
C GLU A 82 14.67 -9.18 2.59
N GLN A 83 13.46 -8.82 3.05
CA GLN A 83 13.13 -8.67 4.47
C GLN A 83 12.77 -10.01 5.15
N ASN A 84 12.92 -11.15 4.47
CA ASN A 84 12.60 -12.50 4.95
C ASN A 84 11.13 -12.74 5.31
N TYR A 85 10.21 -12.03 4.64
CA TYR A 85 8.78 -12.29 4.75
C TYR A 85 8.31 -13.30 3.71
N ASP A 86 7.64 -14.35 4.19
CA ASP A 86 6.80 -15.17 3.34
C ASP A 86 5.54 -14.39 2.96
N PHE A 87 5.07 -14.59 1.73
CA PHE A 87 3.81 -13.99 1.29
C PHE A 87 3.13 -14.87 0.26
N ARG A 88 1.84 -14.64 0.09
CA ARG A 88 1.04 -15.26 -0.97
C ARG A 88 0.46 -14.24 -1.92
N TYR A 89 0.43 -14.64 -3.18
CA TYR A 89 -0.31 -13.94 -4.20
C TYR A 89 -1.70 -14.53 -4.33
N ALA A 90 -2.68 -13.64 -4.38
CA ALA A 90 -4.00 -13.98 -4.84
C ALA A 90 -4.33 -13.13 -6.06
N PHE A 91 -5.09 -13.71 -6.97
CA PHE A 91 -5.89 -12.97 -7.95
C PHE A 91 -7.38 -13.04 -7.60
N LEU A 92 -7.73 -13.83 -6.57
CA LEU A 92 -9.11 -14.10 -6.14
C LEU A 92 -9.35 -13.57 -4.73
N SER A 93 -10.37 -12.72 -4.59
CA SER A 93 -10.79 -12.07 -3.34
C SER A 93 -11.08 -13.04 -2.18
N ARG A 94 -11.54 -14.27 -2.49
CA ARG A 94 -11.86 -15.31 -1.50
C ARG A 94 -10.68 -15.70 -0.60
N ARG A 95 -9.44 -15.55 -1.07
CA ARG A 95 -8.24 -15.87 -0.25
C ARG A 95 -7.92 -14.82 0.80
N LEU A 96 -8.20 -13.53 0.53
CA LEU A 96 -8.07 -12.47 1.53
C LEU A 96 -8.98 -12.71 2.74
N GLN A 97 -10.14 -13.31 2.48
CA GLN A 97 -11.13 -13.62 3.50
C GLN A 97 -10.84 -14.91 4.28
N ALA A 98 -9.75 -15.63 4.00
CA ALA A 98 -9.44 -16.89 4.68
C ALA A 98 -8.58 -16.69 5.94
N LYS A 99 -7.61 -15.77 5.93
CA LYS A 99 -6.66 -15.58 7.04
C LYS A 99 -7.15 -14.51 8.03
N LYS A 100 -7.31 -14.86 9.30
CA LYS A 100 -7.61 -13.87 10.36
C LYS A 100 -6.41 -12.92 10.54
N ASN A 101 -6.67 -11.64 10.78
CA ASN A 101 -5.64 -10.62 10.98
C ASN A 101 -4.63 -10.52 9.83
N ALA A 102 -5.03 -10.89 8.60
CA ALA A 102 -4.16 -10.78 7.44
C ALA A 102 -3.77 -9.31 7.20
N VAL A 103 -2.49 -9.10 6.91
CA VAL A 103 -1.93 -7.80 6.51
C VAL A 103 -1.39 -7.95 5.09
N GLY A 104 -1.51 -6.90 4.28
CA GLY A 104 -1.01 -6.97 2.91
C GLY A 104 -1.27 -5.72 2.08
N ILE A 105 -1.07 -5.87 0.77
CA ILE A 105 -1.23 -4.83 -0.23
C ILE A 105 -2.23 -5.27 -1.29
N ILE A 106 -3.11 -4.35 -1.70
CA ILE A 106 -3.99 -4.50 -2.85
C ILE A 106 -3.58 -3.49 -3.91
N LEU A 107 -3.39 -3.96 -5.14
CA LEU A 107 -3.31 -3.12 -6.33
C LEU A 107 -4.63 -3.21 -7.09
N TYR A 108 -5.26 -2.07 -7.36
CA TYR A 108 -6.51 -2.01 -8.11
C TYR A 108 -6.52 -0.83 -9.09
N THR A 109 -7.54 -0.80 -9.94
CA THR A 109 -7.86 0.36 -10.79
C THR A 109 -9.32 0.78 -10.69
N ASP A 110 -9.56 2.10 -10.73
CA ASP A 110 -10.85 2.76 -10.78
C ASP A 110 -11.09 3.47 -12.14
N PHE A 111 -10.61 2.86 -13.24
CA PHE A 111 -10.62 3.36 -14.63
C PHE A 111 -9.65 4.49 -14.94
N ASN A 112 -9.47 5.44 -14.03
CA ASN A 112 -8.63 6.62 -14.27
C ASN A 112 -7.26 6.48 -13.61
N ASN A 113 -7.17 5.69 -12.54
CA ASN A 113 -5.95 5.54 -11.75
C ASN A 113 -5.66 4.06 -11.45
N ILE A 114 -4.37 3.78 -11.26
CA ILE A 114 -3.86 2.53 -10.70
C ILE A 114 -3.35 2.88 -9.30
N HIS A 115 -3.82 2.16 -8.28
CA HIS A 115 -3.53 2.51 -6.90
C HIS A 115 -3.17 1.30 -6.05
N TYR A 116 -2.21 1.50 -5.15
CA TYR A 116 -1.84 0.54 -4.11
C TYR A 116 -2.39 1.00 -2.76
N VAL A 117 -2.97 0.07 -2.01
CA VAL A 117 -3.39 0.30 -0.63
C VAL A 117 -2.86 -0.80 0.26
N ALA A 118 -2.42 -0.42 1.46
CA ALA A 118 -2.17 -1.38 2.52
C ALA A 118 -3.50 -1.73 3.20
N PHE A 119 -3.62 -2.95 3.71
CA PHE A 119 -4.79 -3.35 4.49
C PHE A 119 -4.39 -4.17 5.71
N ARG A 120 -5.24 -4.11 6.73
CA ARG A 120 -5.31 -5.08 7.83
C ARG A 120 -6.72 -5.64 7.88
N ARG A 121 -6.85 -6.95 7.99
CA ARG A 121 -8.16 -7.58 8.16
C ARG A 121 -8.58 -7.56 9.63
N GLU A 122 -9.82 -7.16 9.87
CA GLU A 122 -10.48 -7.10 11.17
C GLU A 122 -11.79 -7.89 11.08
N ASP A 123 -11.73 -9.18 11.43
CA ASP A 123 -12.82 -10.14 11.29
C ASP A 123 -13.44 -10.22 9.87
N ARG A 124 -14.63 -9.62 9.69
CA ARG A 124 -15.36 -9.58 8.42
C ARG A 124 -15.09 -8.31 7.61
N LYS A 125 -14.38 -7.35 8.20
CA LYS A 125 -14.00 -6.08 7.59
C LYS A 125 -12.50 -6.01 7.38
N PHE A 126 -12.12 -4.96 6.68
CA PHE A 126 -10.76 -4.61 6.37
C PHE A 126 -10.59 -3.13 6.68
N HIS A 127 -9.51 -2.81 7.37
CA HIS A 127 -9.00 -1.47 7.52
C HIS A 127 -8.07 -1.21 6.34
N PHE A 128 -8.42 -0.25 5.48
CA PHE A 128 -7.61 0.18 4.36
C PHE A 128 -6.86 1.46 4.70
N TYR A 129 -5.57 1.50 4.38
CA TYR A 129 -4.74 2.68 4.60
C TYR A 129 -4.40 3.33 3.26
N ASN A 130 -4.61 4.65 3.20
CA ASN A 130 -4.34 5.48 2.02
C ASN A 130 -5.23 5.15 0.78
N ASP A 131 -6.39 4.48 0.96
CA ASP A 131 -7.44 4.37 -0.07
C ASP A 131 -8.19 5.71 -0.23
N ILE A 132 -8.70 6.22 0.90
CA ILE A 132 -9.27 7.55 1.03
C ILE A 132 -8.27 8.42 1.78
N TYR A 133 -7.67 9.39 1.09
CA TYR A 133 -6.59 10.21 1.64
C TYR A 133 -7.00 10.96 2.91
N GLY A 134 -6.24 10.72 3.98
CA GLY A 134 -6.44 11.32 5.31
C GLY A 134 -7.52 10.67 6.16
N LYS A 135 -8.24 9.66 5.64
CA LYS A 135 -9.23 8.94 6.42
C LYS A 135 -8.55 7.85 7.23
N GLU A 136 -8.37 8.09 8.53
CA GLU A 136 -7.77 7.11 9.43
C GLU A 136 -8.64 5.87 9.56
N ASP A 137 -9.95 5.99 9.75
CA ASP A 137 -10.87 4.85 9.96
C ASP A 137 -11.58 4.38 8.68
N ASP A 138 -10.83 4.10 7.60
CA ASP A 138 -11.41 3.47 6.41
C ASP A 138 -11.63 1.97 6.60
N ILE A 139 -12.66 1.64 7.38
CA ILE A 139 -13.00 0.26 7.78
C ILE A 139 -14.29 -0.17 7.08
N ARG A 140 -14.17 -1.11 6.15
CA ARG A 140 -15.29 -1.61 5.34
C ARG A 140 -15.09 -3.07 4.92
N THR A 141 -16.14 -3.71 4.44
CA THR A 141 -16.04 -5.06 3.86
C THR A 141 -15.24 -5.02 2.57
N LEU A 142 -14.71 -6.18 2.15
CA LEU A 142 -14.01 -6.27 0.87
C LEU A 142 -14.96 -5.97 -0.31
N ASP A 143 -16.24 -6.32 -0.20
CA ASP A 143 -17.22 -6.08 -1.25
C ASP A 143 -17.53 -4.57 -1.38
N GLU A 144 -17.75 -3.86 -0.27
CA GLU A 144 -17.86 -2.39 -0.27
C GLU A 144 -16.58 -1.75 -0.82
N PHE A 145 -15.39 -2.30 -0.49
CA PHE A 145 -14.13 -1.81 -1.04
C PHE A 145 -14.05 -1.91 -2.55
N LEU A 146 -14.46 -3.06 -3.10
CA LEU A 146 -14.42 -3.35 -4.52
C LEU A 146 -15.57 -2.70 -5.30
N GLU A 147 -16.61 -2.19 -4.64
CA GLU A 147 -17.69 -1.46 -5.28
C GLU A 147 -17.14 -0.24 -6.06
N GLY A 148 -17.42 -0.19 -7.36
CA GLY A 148 -16.89 0.84 -8.27
C GLY A 148 -15.44 0.62 -8.74
N LYS A 149 -14.71 -0.35 -8.18
CA LYS A 149 -13.36 -0.74 -8.63
C LYS A 149 -13.49 -1.84 -9.67
N LYS A 150 -12.90 -1.63 -10.84
CA LYS A 150 -13.13 -2.54 -11.97
C LYS A 150 -12.33 -3.83 -11.87
N ILE A 151 -11.07 -3.74 -11.41
CA ILE A 151 -10.18 -4.89 -11.36
C ILE A 151 -9.23 -4.73 -10.17
N PRO A 152 -9.27 -5.62 -9.17
CA PRO A 152 -8.09 -5.86 -8.35
C PRO A 152 -7.07 -6.59 -9.23
N LEU A 153 -6.03 -5.87 -9.63
CA LEU A 153 -5.01 -6.37 -10.55
C LEU A 153 -4.07 -7.35 -9.85
N TRP A 154 -3.86 -7.17 -8.54
CA TRP A 154 -2.93 -7.97 -7.76
C TRP A 154 -3.17 -7.83 -6.25
N TYR A 155 -2.96 -8.94 -5.53
CA TYR A 155 -2.97 -8.99 -4.08
C TYR A 155 -1.65 -9.59 -3.57
N LEU A 156 -1.09 -8.99 -2.52
CA LEU A 156 0.00 -9.54 -1.72
C LEU A 156 -0.46 -9.65 -0.27
N ILE A 157 -0.36 -10.84 0.31
CA ILE A 157 -0.74 -11.12 1.70
C ILE A 157 0.48 -11.68 2.41
N ILE A 158 0.88 -11.07 3.52
CA ILE A 158 2.03 -11.52 4.32
C ILE A 158 1.65 -12.77 5.13
N GLU A 159 2.54 -13.77 5.15
CA GLU A 159 2.34 -15.04 5.86
C GLU A 159 2.87 -15.07 7.29
#